data_AF-A0A528TIT0-F1
#
_entry.id   AF-A0A528TIT0-F1
#
_cell.length_a   1.000
_cell.length_b   1.000
_cell.length_c   1.000
_cell.angle_alpha   90.00
_cell.angle_beta   90.00
_cell.angle_gamma   90.00
#
_symmetry.space_group_name_H-M   'P 1'
#
loop_
_entity.id
_entity.type
_entity.pdbx_description
1 polymer ?
#
loop_
_entity_poly.entity_id
_entity_poly.type
_entity_poly.pdbx_seq_one_letter_code
_entity_poly.pdbx_strand_id
1 'polypeptide(L)' 'ILADIERRDERDMGRADSPLKPAADAHLLDTSDMAIEAAFLAAMAIVDRAMGAKDLA' A
#
# COMPACT_ATOMS: atom_id res chain seq x y z
N ILE A 1 20.91 8.10 -0.09
CA ILE A 1 19.78 7.18 0.19
C ILE A 1 18.50 7.95 0.49
N LEU A 2 18.32 8.61 1.65
CA LEU A 2 17.07 9.35 1.93
C LEU A 2 16.74 10.42 0.88
N ALA A 3 17.70 11.30 0.57
CA ALA A 3 17.54 12.31 -0.48
C ALA A 3 17.25 11.73 -1.88
N ASP A 4 17.63 10.47 -2.13
CA ASP A 4 17.35 9.81 -3.40
C ASP A 4 15.93 9.22 -3.42
N ILE A 5 15.44 8.77 -2.27
CA ILE A 5 14.05 8.33 -2.07
C ILE A 5 13.11 9.54 -2.22
N GLU A 6 13.39 10.64 -1.51
CA GLU A 6 12.58 11.87 -1.58
C GLU A 6 12.48 12.39 -3.03
N ARG A 7 13.61 12.49 -3.74
CA ARG A 7 13.63 12.91 -5.14
C ARG A 7 12.80 12.00 -6.04
N ARG A 8 12.82 10.69 -5.77
CA ARG A 8 12.02 9.72 -6.54
C ARG A 8 10.54 9.92 -6.25
N ASP A 9 10.15 10.06 -4.99
CA ASP A 9 8.77 10.20 -4.58
C ASP A 9 8.15 11.48 -5.15
N GLU A 10 8.86 12.62 -5.07
CA GLU A 10 8.44 13.89 -5.68
C GLU A 10 8.20 13.74 -7.19
N ARG A 11 9.15 13.12 -7.89
CA ARG A 11 9.04 12.88 -9.33
C ARG A 11 7.87 11.95 -9.65
N ASP A 12 7.67 10.89 -8.87
CA ASP A 12 6.66 9.87 -9.13
C ASP A 12 5.24 10.41 -8.80
N MET A 13 5.10 11.28 -7.80
CA MET A 13 3.86 12.00 -7.51
C MET A 13 3.51 13.05 -8.57
N GLY A 14 4.50 13.70 -9.18
CA GLY A 14 4.32 14.78 -10.15
C GLY A 14 4.12 14.36 -11.61
N ARG A 15 4.05 13.06 -11.93
CA ARG A 15 3.92 12.59 -13.32
C ARG A 15 2.55 12.93 -13.90
N ALA A 16 2.51 13.40 -15.15
CA ALA A 16 1.26 13.70 -15.85
C ALA A 16 0.42 12.45 -16.11
N ASP A 17 1.07 11.35 -16.50
CA ASP A 17 0.45 10.05 -16.71
C ASP A 17 0.75 9.12 -15.53
N SER A 18 -0.27 8.42 -15.04
CA SER A 18 -0.19 7.45 -13.93
C SER A 18 0.61 7.96 -12.71
N PRO A 19 0.20 9.10 -12.09
CA PRO A 19 0.88 9.63 -10.91
C PRO A 19 0.80 8.66 -9.72
N LEU A 20 1.81 8.73 -8.84
CA LEU A 20 1.78 8.02 -7.56
C LEU A 20 0.71 8.66 -6.65
N LYS A 21 -0.53 8.17 -6.74
CA LYS A 21 -1.68 8.61 -5.95
C LYS A 21 -2.56 7.41 -5.58
N PRO A 22 -2.96 7.27 -4.30
CA PRO A 22 -3.94 6.25 -3.91
C PRO A 22 -5.27 6.44 -4.64
N ALA A 23 -5.93 5.33 -4.99
CA ALA A 23 -7.31 5.35 -5.46
C ALA A 23 -8.26 5.83 -4.35
N ALA A 24 -9.47 6.26 -4.71
CA ALA A 24 -10.44 6.80 -3.75
C ALA A 24 -10.91 5.75 -2.73
N ASP A 25 -10.88 4.47 -3.11
CA ASP A 25 -11.26 3.30 -2.34
C ASP A 25 -10.03 2.51 -1.84
N ALA A 26 -8.82 3.03 -2.04
CA ALA A 26 -7.60 2.35 -1.62
C ALA A 26 -7.51 2.28 -0.08
N HIS A 27 -7.14 1.10 0.43
CA HIS A 27 -6.76 0.94 1.82
C HIS A 27 -5.31 1.39 2.03
N LEU A 28 -5.09 2.34 2.96
CA LEU A 28 -3.75 2.71 3.38
C LEU A 28 -3.23 1.69 4.41
N LEU A 29 -2.20 0.95 4.06
CA LEU A 29 -1.45 0.08 4.95
C LEU A 29 -0.07 0.72 5.20
N ASP A 30 0.08 1.39 6.35
CA ASP A 30 1.36 1.93 6.79
C ASP A 30 2.17 0.85 7.50
N THR A 31 3.33 0.51 6.95
CA THR A 31 4.22 -0.54 7.45
C THR A 31 5.47 0.02 8.13
N SER A 32 5.54 1.33 8.40
CA SER A 32 6.75 2.00 8.91
C SER A 32 7.31 1.34 10.18
N ASP A 33 6.42 0.88 11.06
CA ASP A 33 6.75 0.25 12.34
C ASP A 33 6.39 -1.25 12.40
N MET A 34 6.16 -1.89 11.24
CA MET A 34 5.76 -3.30 11.17
C MET A 34 6.91 -4.22 10.81
N ALA A 35 6.96 -5.39 11.46
CA ALA A 35 7.73 -6.50 10.94
C ALA A 35 7.10 -7.04 9.64
N ILE A 36 7.91 -7.68 8.80
CA ILE A 36 7.49 -8.18 7.47
C ILE A 36 6.25 -9.08 7.58
N GLU A 37 6.26 -10.05 8.51
CA GLU A 37 5.12 -10.97 8.71
C GLU A 37 3.86 -10.23 9.19
N ALA A 38 4.02 -9.21 10.04
CA ALA A 38 2.89 -8.43 10.53
C ALA A 38 2.24 -7.62 9.40
N ALA A 39 3.05 -7.00 8.52
CA ALA A 39 2.55 -6.30 7.34
C ALA A 39 1.83 -7.26 6.37
N PHE A 40 2.37 -8.46 6.17
CA PHE A 40 1.76 -9.48 5.32
C PHE A 40 0.38 -9.91 5.84
N LEU A 41 0.27 -10.26 7.12
CA LEU A 41 -1.00 -10.65 7.74
C LEU A 41 -2.02 -9.50 7.72
N ALA A 42 -1.58 -8.26 7.94
CA ALA A 42 -2.45 -7.09 7.85
C ALA A 42 -3.01 -6.89 6.42
N ALA A 43 -2.17 -7.08 5.40
CA ALA A 43 -2.59 -7.04 4.01
C ALA A 43 -3.61 -8.16 3.68
N MET A 44 -3.35 -9.40 4.12
CA MET A 44 -4.30 -10.52 3.96
C MET A 44 -5.66 -10.18 4.55
N ALA A 45 -5.70 -9.64 5.77
CA ALA A 45 -6.97 -9.31 6.43
C ALA A 45 -7.76 -8.23 5.67
N ILE A 46 -7.09 -7.28 5.01
CA ILE A 46 -7.75 -6.29 4.14
C ILE A 46 -8.39 -6.99 2.94
N VAL A 47 -7.63 -7.87 2.28
CA VAL A 47 -8.10 -8.63 1.11
C VAL A 47 -9.27 -9.54 1.48
N ASP A 48 -9.20 -10.28 2.58
CA ASP A 48 -10.26 -11.21 3.01
C ASP A 48 -11.58 -10.48 3.27
N ARG A 49 -11.52 -9.28 3.85
CA ARG A 49 -12.68 -8.41 4.04
C ARG A 49 -13.25 -7.91 2.71
N ALA A 50 -12.38 -7.46 1.80
CA ALA A 50 -12.79 -6.94 0.50
C ALA A 50 -13.38 -8.04 -0.41
N MET A 51 -12.84 -9.25 -0.34
CA MET A 51 -13.32 -10.42 -1.07
C MET A 51 -14.58 -11.05 -0.45
N GLY A 52 -15.06 -10.49 0.67
CA GLY A 52 -16.26 -10.92 1.35
C GLY A 52 -16.14 -12.36 1.84
N ALA A 53 -15.12 -12.64 2.67
CA ALA A 53 -14.95 -13.93 3.35
C ALA A 53 -15.37 -15.11 2.46
N LYS A 54 -14.65 -15.34 1.34
CA LYS A 54 -14.82 -16.58 0.60
C LYS A 54 -14.64 -17.71 1.60
N ASP A 55 -15.70 -18.50 1.75
CA ASP A 55 -15.77 -19.73 2.51
C ASP A 55 -14.42 -20.46 2.49
N LEU A 56 -13.65 -20.30 3.57
CA LEU A 56 -12.65 -21.30 3.96
C LEU A 56 -13.45 -22.42 4.64
N ALA A 57 -14.17 -23.16 3.81
CA ALA A 57 -14.71 -24.48 4.14
C ALA A 57 -13.67 -25.55 3.79
#